data_AF-A0A8T4QRD2-F1
#
_entry.id   AF-A0A8T4QRD2-F1
#
_cell.length_a   1.000
_cell.length_b   1.000
_cell.length_c   1.000
_cell.angle_alpha   90.00
_cell.angle_beta   90.00
_cell.angle_gamma   90.00
#
_symmetry.space_group_name_H-M   'P 1'
#
loop_
_entity.id
_entity.type
_entity.pdbx_description
1 polymer ?
#
loop_
_entity_poly.entity_id
_entity_poly.type
_entity_poly.pdbx_seq_one_letter_code
_entity_poly.pdbx_strand_id
1 'polypeptide(L)'
;MRMRFIFIGLLVMLFVFPSTFAGKSYFLNFSEEPIQAATLAAGDRVSFELNGGIHHIIVDEIGTRKGVRIGFVPAGQNMVNLAPINTDFSAYIDVEKDNIDDLKVSVFNQDPNKTVLKFEVLNPEDRSVSLPETVQPSAFSRVYKGITSFILAYKFIVGLFVALFLIIIWKRRLIRRKIRRIKRSF
;
A
#
# COMPACT_ATOMS: atom_id res chain seq x y z
N MET A 1 -37.42 -9.18 -16.02
CA MET A 1 -36.77 -7.84 -16.12
C MET A 1 -36.10 -7.37 -14.83
N ARG A 2 -36.65 -7.62 -13.62
CA ARG A 2 -36.09 -7.15 -12.33
C ARG A 2 -34.67 -7.64 -12.01
N MET A 3 -34.33 -8.91 -12.28
CA MET A 3 -32.98 -9.45 -11.99
C MET A 3 -31.83 -8.74 -12.74
N ARG A 4 -32.06 -8.26 -13.97
CA ARG A 4 -31.02 -7.55 -14.74
C ARG A 4 -30.64 -6.20 -14.12
N PHE A 5 -31.59 -5.53 -13.45
CA PHE A 5 -31.31 -4.27 -12.75
C PHE A 5 -30.56 -4.49 -11.44
N ILE A 6 -30.82 -5.58 -10.73
CA ILE A 6 -30.11 -5.96 -9.51
C ILE A 6 -28.64 -6.28 -9.83
N PHE A 7 -28.39 -7.06 -10.88
CA PHE A 7 -27.04 -7.39 -11.32
C PHE A 7 -26.23 -6.15 -11.73
N ILE A 8 -26.86 -5.21 -12.44
CA ILE A 8 -26.22 -3.95 -12.84
C ILE A 8 -25.95 -3.06 -11.61
N GLY A 9 -26.88 -3.01 -10.64
CA GLY A 9 -26.67 -2.29 -9.39
C GLY A 9 -25.53 -2.86 -8.55
N LEU A 10 -25.45 -4.19 -8.47
CA LEU A 10 -24.36 -4.90 -7.78
C LEU A 10 -23.02 -4.65 -8.46
N LEU A 11 -23.00 -4.66 -9.81
CA LEU A 11 -21.81 -4.39 -10.59
C LEU A 11 -21.35 -2.94 -10.34
N VAL A 12 -22.22 -1.94 -10.48
CA VAL A 12 -21.87 -0.54 -10.17
C VAL A 12 -21.36 -0.40 -8.74
N MET A 13 -21.96 -1.08 -7.76
CA MET A 13 -21.48 -1.06 -6.38
C MET A 13 -20.05 -1.61 -6.27
N LEU A 14 -19.74 -2.74 -6.92
CA LEU A 14 -18.39 -3.34 -7.01
C LEU A 14 -17.34 -2.37 -7.60
N PHE A 15 -17.72 -1.49 -8.52
CA PHE A 15 -16.83 -0.48 -9.11
C PHE A 15 -16.70 0.80 -8.27
N VAL A 16 -17.58 1.04 -7.29
CA VAL A 16 -17.52 2.19 -6.37
C VAL A 16 -16.77 1.84 -5.08
N PHE A 17 -16.46 0.56 -4.83
CA PHE A 17 -15.64 0.20 -3.69
C PHE A 17 -14.27 0.88 -3.77
N PRO A 18 -13.80 1.50 -2.67
CA PRO A 18 -12.46 2.06 -2.63
C PRO A 18 -11.46 0.94 -2.87
N SER A 19 -10.68 1.06 -3.95
CA SER A 19 -9.52 0.20 -4.18
C SER A 19 -8.52 0.43 -3.06
N THR A 20 -8.37 -0.54 -2.15
CA THR A 20 -7.35 -0.51 -1.11
C THR A 20 -6.00 -0.71 -1.79
N PHE A 21 -5.13 0.30 -1.71
CA PHE A 21 -3.75 0.17 -2.17
C PHE A 21 -2.97 -0.62 -1.11
N ALA A 22 -2.56 -1.84 -1.44
CA ALA A 22 -1.62 -2.58 -0.61
C ALA A 22 -0.20 -2.07 -0.89
N GLY A 23 0.53 -1.69 0.16
CA GLY A 23 1.92 -1.27 0.01
C GLY A 23 2.84 -2.41 -0.41
N LYS A 24 4.07 -2.06 -0.77
CA LYS A 24 5.09 -3.01 -1.21
C LYS A 24 5.72 -3.73 -0.03
N SER A 25 6.29 -4.91 -0.28
CA SER A 25 7.08 -5.64 0.71
C SER A 25 8.54 -5.71 0.26
N TYR A 26 9.45 -5.39 1.17
CA TYR A 26 10.90 -5.48 1.01
C TYR A 26 11.44 -6.50 2.02
N PHE A 27 12.51 -7.21 1.67
CA PHE A 27 13.21 -8.11 2.56
C PHE A 27 14.64 -7.60 2.75
N LEU A 28 15.06 -7.37 3.99
CA LEU A 28 16.44 -7.02 4.34
C LEU A 28 17.13 -8.25 4.92
N ASN A 29 18.34 -8.52 4.43
CA ASN A 29 19.15 -9.64 4.89
C ASN A 29 20.43 -9.14 5.54
N PHE A 30 20.47 -9.10 6.87
CA PHE A 30 21.62 -8.58 7.62
C PHE A 30 22.79 -9.56 7.77
N SER A 31 22.75 -10.73 7.09
CA SER A 31 23.83 -11.73 7.15
C SER A 31 25.17 -11.16 6.68
N GLU A 32 25.16 -10.39 5.59
CA GLU A 32 26.37 -9.83 4.97
C GLU A 32 26.65 -8.40 5.46
N GLU A 33 25.65 -7.52 5.37
CA GLU A 33 25.77 -6.12 5.75
C GLU A 33 24.86 -5.79 6.94
N PRO A 34 25.40 -5.30 8.08
CA PRO A 34 24.60 -4.95 9.26
C PRO A 34 23.76 -3.67 9.08
N ILE A 35 24.06 -2.88 8.04
CA ILE A 35 23.43 -1.60 7.78
C ILE A 35 22.86 -1.64 6.37
N GLN A 36 21.55 -1.43 6.25
CA GLN A 36 20.87 -1.36 4.95
C GLN A 36 19.87 -0.22 4.94
N ALA A 37 19.53 0.26 3.74
CA ALA A 37 18.57 1.33 3.57
C ALA A 37 17.48 0.94 2.56
N ALA A 38 16.25 1.36 2.82
CA ALA A 38 15.12 1.14 1.93
C ALA A 38 14.35 2.44 1.70
N THR A 39 13.95 2.67 0.45
CA THR A 39 13.00 3.74 0.12
C THR A 39 11.58 3.23 0.25
N LEU A 40 10.82 3.81 1.16
CA LEU A 40 9.51 3.33 1.57
C LEU A 40 8.44 4.41 1.39
N ALA A 41 7.24 4.00 0.98
CA ALA A 41 6.03 4.81 1.02
C ALA A 41 5.11 4.38 2.18
N ALA A 42 4.10 5.19 2.50
CA ALA A 42 3.07 4.78 3.45
C ALA A 42 2.36 3.49 2.97
N GLY A 43 2.16 2.56 3.88
CA GLY A 43 1.67 1.20 3.65
C GLY A 43 2.75 0.18 3.29
N ASP A 44 3.97 0.59 2.98
CA ASP A 44 5.06 -0.35 2.67
C ASP A 44 5.50 -1.11 3.93
N ARG A 45 5.95 -2.36 3.72
CA ARG A 45 6.44 -3.28 4.74
C ARG A 45 7.88 -3.66 4.46
N VAL A 46 8.71 -3.62 5.48
CA VAL A 46 10.04 -4.21 5.50
C VAL A 46 9.99 -5.47 6.36
N SER A 47 10.50 -6.57 5.84
CA SER A 47 10.64 -7.84 6.56
C SER A 47 12.12 -8.14 6.71
N PHE A 48 12.51 -8.70 7.84
CA PHE A 48 13.89 -9.07 8.08
C PHE A 48 13.95 -10.24 9.05
N GLU A 49 15.05 -10.99 8.97
CA GLU A 49 15.35 -12.05 9.91
C GLU A 49 16.39 -11.55 10.92
N LEU A 50 16.10 -11.74 12.20
CA LEU A 50 17.02 -11.43 13.30
C LEU A 50 16.68 -12.37 14.47
N ASN A 51 17.70 -12.87 15.16
CA ASN A 51 17.52 -13.77 16.30
C ASN A 51 16.63 -14.99 16.02
N GLY A 52 16.77 -15.57 14.82
CA GLY A 52 16.02 -16.76 14.39
C GLY A 52 14.51 -16.53 14.16
N GLY A 53 14.05 -15.29 14.17
CA GLY A 53 12.67 -14.89 13.90
C GLY A 53 12.55 -13.98 12.68
N ILE A 54 11.41 -14.06 11.98
CA ILE A 54 11.05 -13.10 10.93
C ILE A 54 10.19 -11.99 11.54
N HIS A 55 10.66 -10.77 11.41
CA HIS A 55 10.03 -9.57 11.95
C HIS A 55 9.62 -8.62 10.84
N HIS A 56 8.69 -7.71 11.14
CA HIS A 56 8.22 -6.73 10.17
C HIS A 56 8.20 -5.31 10.72
N ILE A 57 8.56 -4.35 9.88
CA ILE A 57 8.31 -2.93 10.10
C ILE A 57 7.35 -2.46 9.00
N ILE A 58 6.30 -1.75 9.39
CA ILE A 58 5.28 -1.22 8.48
C ILE A 58 5.30 0.29 8.59
N VAL A 59 5.39 0.99 7.47
CA VAL A 59 5.28 2.45 7.44
C VAL A 59 3.80 2.82 7.44
N ASP A 60 3.31 3.44 8.50
CA ASP A 60 1.91 3.82 8.63
C ASP A 60 1.66 5.20 8.00
N GLU A 61 2.49 6.19 8.37
CA GLU A 61 2.34 7.56 7.89
C GLU A 61 3.70 8.24 7.67
N ILE A 62 3.81 9.07 6.64
CA ILE A 62 4.97 9.93 6.38
C ILE A 62 4.49 11.38 6.47
N GLY A 63 4.91 12.10 7.52
CA GLY A 63 4.55 13.50 7.74
C GLY A 63 5.77 14.43 7.70
N THR A 64 5.74 15.45 6.85
CA THR A 64 6.86 16.41 6.67
C THR A 64 7.33 17.12 7.93
N ARG A 65 6.45 17.29 8.94
CA ARG A 65 6.82 17.88 10.24
C ARG A 65 6.67 16.93 11.42
N LYS A 66 5.89 15.87 11.26
CA LYS A 66 5.56 14.91 12.33
C LYS A 66 6.49 13.70 12.33
N GLY A 67 7.41 13.62 11.37
CA GLY A 67 8.24 12.44 11.15
C GLY A 67 7.50 11.32 10.44
N VAL A 68 8.09 10.15 10.47
CA VAL A 68 7.57 8.90 9.92
C VAL A 68 7.04 8.08 11.07
N ARG A 69 5.76 7.71 11.03
CA ARG A 69 5.16 6.76 11.98
C ARG A 69 5.35 5.34 11.44
N ILE A 70 5.97 4.50 12.24
CA ILE A 70 6.21 3.09 11.91
C ILE A 70 5.56 2.18 12.96
N GLY A 71 5.01 1.07 12.52
CA GLY A 71 4.61 -0.05 13.34
C GLY A 71 5.66 -1.17 13.26
N PHE A 72 5.97 -1.80 14.38
CA PHE A 72 6.83 -2.97 14.47
C PHE A 72 6.00 -4.20 14.80
N VAL A 73 6.23 -5.31 14.10
CA VAL A 73 5.57 -6.60 14.34
C VAL A 73 6.69 -7.60 14.67
N PRO A 74 6.89 -7.92 15.96
CA PRO A 74 7.83 -8.96 16.36
C PRO A 74 7.37 -10.34 15.86
N ALA A 75 8.30 -11.27 15.73
CA ALA A 75 8.06 -12.61 15.23
C ALA A 75 6.93 -13.31 16.02
N GLY A 76 5.83 -13.63 15.32
CA GLY A 76 4.67 -14.31 15.91
C GLY A 76 3.88 -13.49 16.92
N GLN A 77 4.11 -12.18 17.02
CA GLN A 77 3.46 -11.30 18.00
C GLN A 77 2.60 -10.22 17.35
N ASN A 78 1.83 -9.51 18.17
CA ASN A 78 1.01 -8.38 17.75
C ASN A 78 1.87 -7.14 17.45
N MET A 79 1.35 -6.28 16.56
CA MET A 79 1.98 -5.02 16.21
C MET A 79 2.10 -4.08 17.42
N VAL A 80 3.26 -3.46 17.54
CA VAL A 80 3.61 -2.39 18.47
C VAL A 80 3.81 -1.12 17.65
N ASN A 81 3.08 -0.05 17.97
CA ASN A 81 3.31 1.24 17.34
C ASN A 81 4.48 1.95 18.01
N LEU A 82 5.45 2.38 17.20
CA LEU A 82 6.60 3.12 17.69
C LEU A 82 6.32 4.63 17.66
N ALA A 83 7.08 5.37 18.48
CA ALA A 83 7.08 6.82 18.41
C ALA A 83 7.50 7.28 17.00
N PRO A 84 6.97 8.40 16.48
CA PRO A 84 7.38 8.91 15.19
C PRO A 84 8.89 9.19 15.15
N ILE A 85 9.55 8.70 14.10
CA ILE A 85 10.98 8.92 13.86
C ILE A 85 11.18 10.04 12.85
N ASN A 86 12.26 10.81 12.99
CA ASN A 86 12.60 11.87 12.05
C ASN A 86 14.13 11.88 11.85
N THR A 87 14.67 12.91 11.21
CA THR A 87 16.11 13.02 10.95
C THR A 87 16.93 13.14 12.24
N ASP A 88 16.33 13.63 13.33
CA ASP A 88 16.99 13.88 14.60
C ASP A 88 16.73 12.75 15.61
N PHE A 89 15.66 11.97 15.42
CA PHE A 89 15.20 10.93 16.33
C PHE A 89 15.10 9.57 15.63
N SER A 90 15.85 8.59 16.14
CA SER A 90 15.83 7.20 15.69
C SER A 90 14.99 6.33 16.63
N ALA A 91 14.35 5.30 16.09
CA ALA A 91 13.76 4.25 16.89
C ALA A 91 14.82 3.19 17.20
N TYR A 92 14.78 2.69 18.42
CA TYR A 92 15.54 1.54 18.89
C TYR A 92 14.52 0.44 19.23
N ILE A 93 14.80 -0.76 18.74
CA ILE A 93 13.87 -1.88 18.80
C ILE A 93 14.60 -3.05 19.43
N ASP A 94 14.14 -3.39 20.63
CA ASP A 94 14.36 -4.66 21.31
C ASP A 94 13.40 -5.70 20.70
N VAL A 95 13.98 -6.63 19.96
CA VAL A 95 13.26 -7.65 19.17
C VAL A 95 12.86 -8.83 20.06
N GLU A 96 13.69 -9.20 21.04
CA GLU A 96 13.47 -10.33 21.95
C GLU A 96 12.71 -9.97 23.24
N LYS A 97 12.59 -8.68 23.55
CA LYS A 97 12.05 -8.13 24.80
C LYS A 97 12.90 -8.47 26.03
N ASP A 98 14.22 -8.50 25.87
CA ASP A 98 15.17 -8.76 26.95
C ASP A 98 15.75 -7.47 27.58
N ASN A 99 15.30 -6.31 27.11
CA ASN A 99 15.77 -4.96 27.40
C ASN A 99 17.11 -4.58 26.73
N ILE A 100 17.49 -5.27 25.66
CA ILE A 100 18.63 -4.92 24.81
C ILE A 100 18.08 -4.49 23.44
N ASP A 101 18.50 -3.33 22.95
CA ASP A 101 18.11 -2.88 21.62
C ASP A 101 18.93 -3.63 20.56
N ASP A 102 18.26 -4.38 19.68
CA ASP A 102 18.92 -5.14 18.61
C ASP A 102 19.00 -4.34 17.30
N LEU A 103 17.99 -3.49 17.04
CA LEU A 103 17.83 -2.81 15.76
C LEU A 103 17.59 -1.31 15.96
N LYS A 104 18.39 -0.52 15.25
CA LYS A 104 18.19 0.92 15.09
C LYS A 104 17.56 1.23 13.75
N VAL A 105 16.52 2.06 13.77
CA VAL A 105 15.83 2.56 12.58
C VAL A 105 15.88 4.08 12.58
N SER A 106 16.44 4.66 11.51
CA SER A 106 16.66 6.10 11.39
C SER A 106 16.19 6.63 10.04
N VAL A 107 15.75 7.89 10.00
CA VAL A 107 15.37 8.56 8.75
C VAL A 107 16.60 9.20 8.12
N PHE A 108 17.01 8.70 6.96
CA PHE A 108 18.12 9.27 6.20
C PHE A 108 17.69 10.44 5.34
N ASN A 109 16.52 10.33 4.69
CA ASN A 109 15.95 11.38 3.86
C ASN A 109 14.42 11.28 3.88
N GLN A 110 13.72 12.42 3.92
CA GLN A 110 12.27 12.47 4.00
C GLN A 110 11.68 13.35 2.90
N ASP A 111 10.86 12.74 2.04
CA ASP A 111 9.99 13.39 1.06
C ASP A 111 8.52 13.20 1.50
N PRO A 112 7.59 14.13 1.19
CA PRO A 112 6.16 13.96 1.46
C PRO A 112 5.55 12.61 1.06
N ASN A 113 6.06 11.95 0.02
CA ASN A 113 5.50 10.71 -0.50
C ASN A 113 6.32 9.47 -0.16
N LYS A 114 7.61 9.65 0.14
CA LYS A 114 8.57 8.57 0.35
C LYS A 114 9.60 8.96 1.38
N THR A 115 10.08 7.99 2.13
CA THR A 115 11.16 8.18 3.09
C THR A 115 12.24 7.13 2.87
N VAL A 116 13.49 7.51 3.07
CA VAL A 116 14.60 6.56 3.11
C VAL A 116 14.86 6.23 4.56
N LEU A 117 14.50 5.01 4.96
CA LEU A 117 14.83 4.49 6.28
C LEU A 117 16.13 3.71 6.20
N LYS A 118 17.02 3.96 7.16
CA LYS A 118 18.24 3.20 7.41
C LYS A 118 18.02 2.28 8.61
N PHE A 119 18.32 1.00 8.42
CA PHE A 119 18.21 -0.08 9.38
C PHE A 119 19.61 -0.54 9.74
N GLU A 120 19.91 -0.62 11.02
CA GLU A 120 21.25 -0.90 11.54
C GLU A 120 21.13 -1.89 12.70
N VAL A 121 21.67 -3.09 12.52
CA VAL A 121 21.78 -4.10 13.58
C VAL A 121 22.89 -3.65 14.54
N LEU A 122 22.55 -3.53 15.82
CA LEU A 122 23.42 -2.97 16.85
C LEU A 122 24.44 -3.99 17.36
N ASN A 123 24.05 -5.26 17.43
CA ASN A 123 24.90 -6.38 17.84
C ASN A 123 25.18 -7.31 16.64
N PRO A 124 26.42 -7.35 16.13
CA PRO A 124 26.78 -8.20 14.99
C PRO A 124 26.62 -9.71 15.22
N GLU A 125 26.63 -10.16 16.48
CA GLU A 125 26.53 -11.58 16.85
C GLU A 125 25.11 -12.13 16.70
N ASP A 126 24.11 -11.24 16.71
CA ASP A 126 22.66 -11.52 16.60
C ASP A 126 22.20 -11.73 15.14
N ARG A 127 23.16 -11.69 14.20
CA ARG A 127 22.91 -11.94 12.78
C ARG A 127 22.56 -13.42 12.59
N SER A 128 21.36 -13.66 12.06
CA SER A 128 20.95 -14.99 11.61
C SER A 128 21.91 -15.53 10.54
N VAL A 129 22.29 -16.80 10.67
CA VAL A 129 23.04 -17.55 9.65
C VAL A 129 22.09 -17.85 8.49
N SER A 130 22.53 -17.55 7.27
CA SER A 130 21.74 -17.46 6.05
C SER A 130 20.84 -18.67 5.78
N LEU A 131 19.54 -18.45 5.57
CA LEU A 131 18.68 -19.36 4.81
C LEU A 131 18.87 -19.12 3.30
N PRO A 132 18.74 -20.16 2.45
CA PRO A 132 19.05 -20.07 1.03
C PRO A 132 18.23 -19.00 0.32
N GLU A 133 18.96 -18.22 -0.47
CA GLU A 133 18.56 -17.10 -1.31
C GLU A 133 17.18 -17.31 -1.97
N THR A 134 16.19 -16.50 -1.57
CA THR A 134 14.90 -16.46 -2.26
C THR A 134 14.56 -15.02 -2.67
N VAL A 135 14.88 -14.73 -3.92
CA VAL A 135 14.31 -13.71 -4.84
C VAL A 135 14.57 -12.24 -4.50
N GLN A 136 15.65 -11.69 -5.08
CA GLN A 136 15.67 -10.30 -5.52
C GLN A 136 14.60 -10.04 -6.59
N PRO A 137 13.84 -8.94 -6.52
CA PRO A 137 13.27 -8.33 -7.71
C PRO A 137 14.05 -7.06 -8.06
N SER A 138 15.23 -7.24 -8.65
CA SER A 138 15.99 -6.19 -9.34
C SER A 138 15.36 -5.87 -10.71
N ALA A 139 14.12 -5.36 -10.74
CA ALA A 139 13.50 -4.89 -12.00
C ALA A 139 12.23 -4.02 -11.82
N PHE A 140 12.25 -2.93 -11.03
CA PHE A 140 10.99 -2.20 -10.72
C PHE A 140 10.91 -0.71 -11.12
N SER A 141 11.78 -0.22 -12.01
CA SER A 141 11.65 1.15 -12.54
C SER A 141 10.73 1.27 -13.77
N ARG A 142 10.54 0.20 -14.56
CA ARG A 142 9.67 0.22 -15.76
C ARG A 142 8.18 -0.05 -15.50
N VAL A 143 7.84 -0.74 -14.40
CA VAL A 143 6.46 -1.13 -14.09
C VAL A 143 5.62 0.05 -13.55
N TYR A 144 6.26 1.04 -12.91
CA TYR A 144 5.56 2.11 -12.18
C TYR A 144 4.88 3.16 -13.08
N LYS A 145 5.40 3.41 -14.29
CA LYS A 145 4.71 4.23 -15.30
C LYS A 145 3.55 3.49 -15.97
N GLY A 146 3.61 2.16 -16.04
CA GLY A 146 2.53 1.33 -16.58
C GLY A 146 1.28 1.38 -15.71
N ILE A 147 1.43 1.21 -14.39
CA ILE A 147 0.29 1.05 -13.46
C ILE A 147 -0.50 2.36 -13.26
N THR A 148 0.18 3.50 -13.14
CA THR A 148 -0.52 4.80 -13.00
C THR A 148 -1.28 5.18 -14.27
N SER A 149 -0.70 4.91 -15.45
CA SER A 149 -1.38 5.10 -16.73
C SER A 149 -2.59 4.16 -16.89
N PHE A 150 -2.47 2.91 -16.40
CA PHE A 150 -3.55 1.93 -16.43
C PHE A 150 -4.74 2.33 -15.55
N ILE A 151 -4.49 2.85 -14.34
CA ILE A 151 -5.55 3.31 -13.43
C ILE A 151 -6.30 4.52 -14.02
N LEU A 152 -5.58 5.46 -14.63
CA LEU A 152 -6.19 6.63 -15.25
C LEU A 152 -7.04 6.24 -16.47
N ALA A 153 -6.52 5.36 -17.32
CA ALA A 153 -7.23 4.81 -18.48
C ALA A 153 -8.48 4.02 -18.04
N TYR A 154 -8.36 3.21 -16.99
CA TYR A 154 -9.47 2.44 -16.44
C TYR A 154 -10.59 3.33 -15.90
N LYS A 155 -10.27 4.36 -15.11
CA LYS A 155 -11.27 5.34 -14.61
C LYS A 155 -11.97 6.06 -15.76
N PHE A 156 -11.24 6.39 -16.83
CA PHE A 156 -11.80 7.02 -18.02
C PHE A 156 -12.77 6.08 -18.75
N ILE A 157 -12.41 4.81 -18.94
CA ILE A 157 -13.26 3.79 -19.58
C ILE A 157 -14.55 3.57 -18.77
N VAL A 158 -14.43 3.42 -17.44
CA VAL A 158 -15.61 3.23 -16.57
C VAL A 158 -16.52 4.47 -16.61
N GLY A 159 -15.95 5.67 -16.55
CA GLY A 159 -16.72 6.91 -16.69
C GLY A 159 -17.47 7.02 -18.02
N LEU A 160 -16.83 6.59 -19.11
CA LEU A 160 -17.43 6.59 -20.45
C LEU A 160 -18.60 5.59 -20.54
N PHE A 161 -18.47 4.41 -19.92
CA PHE A 161 -19.57 3.44 -19.82
C PHE A 161 -20.77 3.98 -19.02
N VAL A 162 -20.53 4.66 -17.90
CA VAL A 162 -21.59 5.28 -17.09
C VAL A 162 -22.31 6.39 -17.89
N ALA A 163 -21.56 7.23 -18.60
CA ALA A 163 -22.13 8.29 -19.44
C ALA A 163 -23.01 7.74 -20.57
N LEU A 164 -22.53 6.73 -21.30
CA LEU A 164 -23.30 6.03 -22.33
C LEU A 164 -24.59 5.42 -21.78
N PHE A 165 -24.52 4.83 -20.59
CA PHE A 165 -25.67 4.23 -19.94
C PHE A 165 -26.73 5.27 -19.57
N LEU A 166 -26.33 6.43 -19.03
CA LEU A 166 -27.23 7.54 -18.73
C LEU A 166 -27.90 8.09 -20.01
N ILE A 167 -27.17 8.18 -21.11
CA ILE A 167 -27.72 8.60 -22.41
C ILE A 167 -28.82 7.63 -22.88
N ILE A 168 -28.59 6.31 -22.77
CA ILE A 168 -29.58 5.29 -23.15
C ILE A 168 -30.85 5.41 -22.30
N ILE A 169 -30.71 5.61 -20.98
CA ILE A 169 -31.85 5.81 -20.07
C ILE A 169 -32.62 7.07 -20.45
N TRP A 170 -31.92 8.18 -20.71
CA TRP A 170 -32.53 9.45 -21.06
C TRP A 170 -33.31 9.35 -22.38
N LYS A 171 -32.72 8.75 -23.41
CA LYS A 171 -33.36 8.55 -24.72
C LYS A 171 -34.62 7.68 -24.60
N ARG A 172 -34.58 6.61 -23.78
CA ARG A 172 -35.76 5.78 -23.48
C ARG A 172 -36.86 6.56 -22.78
N ARG A 173 -36.53 7.45 -21.83
CA ARG A 173 -37.53 8.32 -21.17
C ARG A 173 -38.18 9.28 -22.18
N LEU A 174 -37.39 9.83 -23.10
CA LEU A 174 -37.86 10.77 -24.12
C LEU A 174 -38.84 10.12 -25.11
N ILE A 175 -38.53 8.91 -25.57
CA ILE A 175 -39.43 8.12 -26.45
C ILE A 175 -40.75 7.81 -25.73
N ARG A 176 -40.70 7.39 -24.47
CA ARG A 176 -41.93 7.17 -23.67
C ARG A 176 -42.78 8.44 -23.53
N ARG A 177 -42.15 9.61 -23.40
CA ARG A 177 -42.87 10.90 -23.33
C ARG A 177 -43.54 11.24 -24.68
N LYS A 178 -42.87 11.00 -25.81
CA LYS A 178 -43.47 11.20 -27.15
C LYS A 178 -44.67 10.29 -27.39
N ILE A 179 -44.56 8.99 -27.08
CA ILE A 179 -45.66 8.02 -27.25
C ILE A 179 -46.89 8.43 -26.43
N ARG A 180 -46.70 8.93 -25.20
CA ARG A 180 -47.82 9.42 -24.36
C ARG A 180 -48.51 10.66 -24.92
N ARG A 181 -47.80 11.54 -25.64
CA ARG A 181 -48.42 12.72 -26.27
C ARG A 181 -49.28 12.32 -27.47
N ILE A 182 -48.80 11.39 -28.30
CA ILE A 182 -49.55 10.90 -29.46
C ILE A 182 -50.83 10.17 -29.03
N LYS A 183 -50.79 9.40 -27.94
CA LYS A 183 -51.98 8.75 -27.36
C LYS A 183 -53.02 9.70 -26.76
N ARG A 184 -52.72 11.00 -26.58
CA ARG A 184 -53.67 12.00 -26.07
C ARG A 184 -54.30 12.84 -27.18
N SER A 185 -53.83 12.71 -28.43
CA SER A 185 -54.35 13.45 -29.59
C SER A 185 -55.25 12.60 -30.49
N PHE A 186 -55.53 11.36 -30.09
CA PHE A 186 -56.54 10.46 -30.64
C PHE A 186 -57.53 10.17 -29.51
#